data_AF-A0A644XQ02-F1
#
_entry.id   AF-A0A644XQ02-F1
#
_cell.length_a   1.000
_cell.length_b   1.000
_cell.length_c   1.000
_cell.angle_alpha   90.00
_cell.angle_beta   90.00
_cell.angle_gamma   90.00
#
_symmetry.space_group_name_H-M   'P 1'
#
loop_
_entity.id
_entity.type
_entity.pdbx_description
1 polymer ?
#
loop_
_entity_poly.entity_id
_entity_poly.type
_entity_poly.pdbx_seq_one_letter_code
_entity_poly.pdbx_strand_id
1 'polypeptide(L)'
;MRHERLVVSRIVGELMNFFFSMGARDFQARVARSDEGHEIVIESDYAGNQGSKLREMTRLLRMPRAREMEQYSWSLSGDISTGQEIYLVGILTDTVSVDHDEQAGKVRIVLFRKWN
;
A
#
# COMPACT_ATOMS: atom_id res chain seq x y z
N MET A 1 -7.80 -13.36 12.92
CA MET A 1 -8.52 -12.06 12.99
C MET A 1 -7.66 -10.89 13.48
N ARG A 2 -6.99 -10.95 14.65
CA ARG A 2 -6.14 -9.84 15.13
C ARG A 2 -4.99 -9.51 14.18
N HIS A 3 -4.38 -10.53 13.58
CA HIS A 3 -3.26 -10.38 12.63
C HIS A 3 -3.68 -9.71 11.31
N GLU A 4 -4.79 -10.16 10.70
CA GLU A 4 -5.27 -9.59 9.42
C GLU A 4 -5.60 -8.09 9.51
N ARG A 5 -6.28 -7.65 10.58
CA ARG A 5 -6.54 -6.22 10.79
C ARG A 5 -5.24 -5.42 10.88
N LEU A 6 -4.24 -5.96 11.59
CA LEU A 6 -2.95 -5.28 11.74
C LEU A 6 -2.17 -5.21 10.43
N VAL A 7 -2.24 -6.26 9.59
CA VAL A 7 -1.67 -6.25 8.24
C VAL A 7 -2.32 -5.17 7.38
N VAL A 8 -3.66 -5.09 7.37
CA VAL A 8 -4.38 -4.04 6.63
C VAL A 8 -4.01 -2.65 7.15
N SER A 9 -3.93 -2.45 8.47
CA SER A 9 -3.47 -1.18 9.04
C SER A 9 -2.05 -0.83 8.60
N ARG A 10 -1.13 -1.81 8.51
CA ARG A 10 0.22 -1.59 8.01
C ARG A 10 0.23 -1.21 6.53
N ILE A 11 -0.53 -1.90 5.69
CA ILE A 11 -0.66 -1.57 4.26
C ILE A 11 -1.08 -0.11 4.08
N VAL A 12 -2.12 0.31 4.81
CA VAL A 12 -2.60 1.69 4.75
C VAL A 12 -1.55 2.67 5.28
N GLY A 13 -0.88 2.34 6.39
CA GLY A 13 0.16 3.18 6.99
C GLY A 13 1.37 3.41 6.09
N GLU A 14 1.88 2.36 5.43
CA GLU A 14 2.99 2.48 4.48
C GLU A 14 2.65 3.38 3.30
N LEU A 15 1.44 3.22 2.73
CA LEU A 15 0.98 4.07 1.63
C LEU A 15 0.74 5.50 2.08
N MET A 16 0.17 5.71 3.26
CA MET A 16 0.00 7.04 3.85
C MET A 16 1.35 7.75 4.00
N ASN A 17 2.34 7.08 4.59
CA ASN A 17 3.69 7.60 4.72
C ASN A 17 4.32 7.90 3.36
N PHE A 18 4.11 7.02 2.37
CA PHE A 18 4.55 7.19 0.98
C PHE A 18 4.03 8.48 0.36
N PHE A 19 2.71 8.68 0.35
CA PHE A 19 2.11 9.86 -0.25
C PHE A 19 2.51 11.15 0.48
N PHE A 20 2.58 11.15 1.81
CA PHE A 20 3.03 12.33 2.54
C PHE A 20 4.51 12.68 2.27
N SER A 21 5.41 11.72 2.03
CA SER A 21 6.79 12.06 1.60
C SER A 21 6.86 12.62 0.18
N MET A 22 5.82 12.41 -0.63
CA MET A 22 5.64 13.05 -1.94
C MET A 22 4.94 14.41 -1.84
N GLY A 23 4.67 14.90 -0.63
CA GLY A 23 4.02 16.18 -0.40
C GLY A 23 2.51 16.17 -0.64
N ALA A 24 1.87 15.00 -0.52
CA ALA A 24 0.40 14.91 -0.49
C ALA A 24 -0.18 15.81 0.61
N ARG A 25 -1.33 16.41 0.31
CA ARG A 25 -2.15 17.17 1.26
C ARG A 25 -3.43 16.43 1.60
N ASP A 26 -3.89 15.57 0.70
CA ASP A 26 -5.06 14.73 0.89
C ASP A 26 -4.70 13.25 0.70
N PHE A 27 -5.15 12.43 1.64
CA PHE A 27 -5.00 10.98 1.61
C PHE A 27 -6.27 10.37 2.17
N GLN A 28 -6.91 9.53 1.36
CA GLN A 28 -8.14 8.84 1.70
C GLN A 28 -7.94 7.34 1.57
N ALA A 29 -8.43 6.61 2.57
CA ALA A 29 -8.41 5.16 2.58
C ALA A 29 -9.80 4.63 2.89
N ARG A 30 -10.32 3.77 2.01
CA ARG A 30 -11.51 2.96 2.27
C ARG A 30 -11.08 1.50 2.36
N VAL A 31 -11.45 0.85 3.46
CA VAL A 31 -11.24 -0.58 3.66
C VAL A 31 -12.61 -1.25 3.74
N ALA A 32 -12.87 -2.18 2.84
CA ALA A 32 -14.08 -3.00 2.83
C ALA A 32 -13.71 -4.45 3.12
N ARG A 33 -14.55 -5.11 3.90
CA ARG A 33 -14.43 -6.55 4.19
C ARG A 33 -15.50 -7.29 3.40
N SER A 34 -15.13 -8.40 2.77
CA SER A 34 -16.05 -9.35 2.14
C SER A 34 -15.78 -10.78 2.62
N ASP A 35 -16.54 -11.74 2.10
CA ASP A 35 -16.31 -13.17 2.35
C ASP A 35 -15.05 -13.70 1.66
N GLU A 36 -14.47 -12.95 0.73
CA GLU A 36 -13.26 -13.33 -0.02
C GLU A 36 -11.98 -12.69 0.53
N GLY A 37 -12.08 -11.50 1.14
CA GLY A 37 -10.92 -10.80 1.68
C GLY A 37 -11.18 -9.36 2.10
N HIS A 38 -10.14 -8.55 2.02
CA HIS A 38 -10.20 -7.10 2.17
C HIS A 38 -9.94 -6.42 0.83
N GLU A 39 -10.83 -5.51 0.46
CA GLU A 39 -10.59 -4.51 -0.57
C GLU A 39 -10.10 -3.23 0.11
N ILE A 40 -8.96 -2.71 -0.36
CA ILE A 40 -8.35 -1.48 0.14
C ILE A 40 -8.26 -0.52 -1.04
N VAL A 41 -8.95 0.61 -0.93
CA VAL A 41 -8.92 1.68 -1.93
C VAL A 41 -8.21 2.88 -1.31
N ILE A 42 -7.16 3.33 -1.96
CA ILE A 42 -6.40 4.53 -1.60
C ILE A 42 -6.56 5.58 -2.69
N GLU A 43 -6.81 6.82 -2.30
CA GLU A 43 -6.80 7.99 -3.17
C GLU A 43 -5.97 9.08 -2.53
N SER A 44 -5.07 9.70 -3.30
CA SER A 44 -4.21 10.75 -2.78
C SER A 44 -3.73 11.70 -3.88
N ASP A 45 -3.46 12.95 -3.52
CA ASP A 45 -2.70 13.89 -4.34
C ASP A 45 -1.18 13.71 -4.11
N TYR A 46 -0.36 14.42 -4.89
CA TYR A 46 1.08 14.52 -4.67
C TYR A 46 1.61 15.85 -5.21
N ALA A 47 2.77 16.29 -4.73
CA ALA A 47 3.35 17.57 -5.11
C ALA A 47 4.55 17.42 -6.05
N GLY A 48 4.63 18.29 -7.06
CA GLY A 48 5.77 18.38 -7.98
C GLY A 48 5.90 17.18 -8.94
N ASN A 49 7.10 17.01 -9.50
CA ASN A 49 7.37 15.93 -10.46
C ASN A 49 7.78 14.64 -9.73
N GLN A 50 6.81 13.75 -9.49
CA GLN A 50 7.01 12.47 -8.79
C GLN A 50 6.97 11.24 -9.72
N GLY A 51 7.01 11.43 -11.04
CA GLY A 51 6.78 10.33 -12.00
C GLY A 51 7.70 9.12 -11.83
N SER A 52 8.97 9.33 -11.46
CA SER A 52 9.90 8.22 -11.17
C SER A 52 9.52 7.43 -9.91
N LYS A 53 9.14 8.12 -8.83
CA LYS A 53 8.70 7.49 -7.58
C LYS A 53 7.40 6.73 -7.76
N LEU A 54 6.44 7.28 -8.52
CA LEU A 54 5.16 6.61 -8.81
C LEU A 54 5.34 5.35 -9.66
N ARG A 55 6.25 5.38 -10.65
CA ARG A 55 6.60 4.17 -11.41
C ARG A 55 7.24 3.11 -10.54
N GLU A 56 8.16 3.49 -9.67
CA GLU A 56 8.82 2.54 -8.77
C GLU A 56 7.84 1.96 -7.75
N MET A 57 6.99 2.79 -7.14
CA MET A 57 5.90 2.34 -6.28
C MET A 57 5.02 1.31 -7.01
N THR A 58 4.58 1.63 -8.23
CA THR A 58 3.74 0.73 -9.03
C THR A 58 4.42 -0.61 -9.28
N ARG A 59 5.74 -0.61 -9.56
CA ARG A 59 6.54 -1.82 -9.75
C ARG A 59 6.60 -2.66 -8.47
N LEU A 60 6.84 -2.02 -7.32
CA LEU A 60 6.96 -2.69 -6.02
C LEU A 60 5.61 -3.25 -5.54
N LEU A 61 4.51 -2.51 -5.72
CA LEU A 61 3.18 -2.98 -5.36
C LEU A 61 2.73 -4.20 -6.18
N ARG A 62 3.25 -4.36 -7.40
CA ARG A 62 2.95 -5.51 -8.27
C ARG A 62 3.79 -6.76 -7.97
N MET A 63 4.62 -6.74 -6.91
CA MET A 63 5.32 -7.95 -6.49
C MET A 63 4.31 -9.02 -6.06
N PRO A 64 4.56 -10.31 -6.37
CA PRO A 64 3.65 -11.38 -6.02
C PRO A 64 3.59 -11.57 -4.50
N ARG A 65 2.41 -11.94 -4.00
CA ARG A 65 2.20 -12.24 -2.57
C ARG A 65 3.17 -13.33 -2.10
N ALA A 66 3.91 -13.07 -1.03
CA ALA A 66 4.92 -13.99 -0.49
C ALA A 66 4.58 -14.39 0.95
N ARG A 67 3.68 -15.37 1.11
CA ARG A 67 3.14 -15.82 2.41
C ARG A 67 4.21 -16.21 3.43
N GLU A 68 5.28 -16.85 2.97
CA GLU A 68 6.41 -17.27 3.81
C GLU A 68 7.19 -16.06 4.37
N MET A 69 7.27 -14.98 3.59
CA MET A 69 7.95 -13.75 3.98
C MET A 69 7.08 -12.85 4.87
N GLU A 70 5.74 -13.01 4.86
CA GLU A 70 4.83 -12.22 5.71
C GLU A 70 5.18 -12.38 7.20
N GLN A 71 5.42 -13.60 7.68
CA GLN A 71 5.79 -13.85 9.09
C GLN A 71 7.17 -13.28 9.44
N TYR A 72 8.13 -13.42 8.53
CA TYR A 72 9.49 -12.92 8.75
C TYR A 72 9.52 -11.39 8.82
N SER A 73 8.86 -10.73 7.87
CA SER A 73 8.70 -9.26 7.85
C SER A 73 7.98 -8.73 9.09
N TRP A 74 7.00 -9.47 9.60
CA TRP A 74 6.28 -9.12 10.82
C TRP A 74 7.17 -9.19 12.08
N SER A 75 8.08 -10.15 12.16
CA SER A 75 8.98 -10.33 13.31
C SER A 75 10.13 -9.32 13.38
N LEU A 76 10.52 -8.76 12.23
CA LEU A 76 11.64 -7.82 12.12
C LEU A 76 11.23 -6.34 12.22
N SER A 77 9.95 -6.04 12.01
CA SER A 77 9.41 -4.69 12.12
C SER A 77 9.14 -4.29 13.57
N GLY A 78 10.17 -4.40 14.42
CA GLY A 78 10.18 -3.69 15.69
C GLY A 78 9.96 -2.21 15.43
N ASP A 79 8.92 -1.65 16.07
CA ASP A 79 8.29 -0.31 16.15
C ASP A 79 8.79 0.91 15.35
N ILE A 80 9.90 0.91 14.63
CA ILE A 80 10.42 2.08 13.93
C ILE A 80 11.21 1.64 12.69
N SER A 81 10.53 1.20 11.62
CA SER A 81 11.18 1.21 10.30
C SER A 81 11.22 2.67 9.82
N THR A 82 12.44 3.17 9.61
CA THR A 82 12.72 4.57 9.20
C THR A 82 12.59 4.79 7.69
N GLY A 83 12.03 3.82 6.96
CA GLY A 83 11.93 3.82 5.50
C GLY A 83 10.56 3.36 5.02
N GLN A 84 10.18 3.82 3.83
CA GLN A 84 8.93 3.42 3.16
C GLN A 84 9.12 2.02 2.59
N GLU A 85 8.41 1.05 3.13
CA GLU A 85 8.57 -0.36 2.74
C GLU A 85 7.50 -0.77 1.72
N ILE A 86 7.39 -0.04 0.61
CA ILE A 86 6.34 -0.28 -0.41
C ILE A 86 6.37 -1.72 -0.96
N TYR A 87 7.55 -2.34 -1.02
CA TYR A 87 7.69 -3.75 -1.41
C TYR A 87 6.92 -4.69 -0.48
N LEU A 88 6.81 -4.35 0.82
CA LEU A 88 6.03 -5.12 1.78
C LEU A 88 4.54 -5.10 1.44
N VAL A 89 4.03 -3.93 1.03
CA VAL A 89 2.64 -3.82 0.60
C VAL A 89 2.36 -4.74 -0.59
N GLY A 90 3.28 -4.80 -1.55
CA GLY A 90 3.18 -5.74 -2.68
C GLY A 90 3.08 -7.19 -2.21
N ILE A 91 4.02 -7.66 -1.40
CA ILE A 91 4.03 -9.06 -0.94
C ILE A 91 2.91 -9.41 0.05
N LEU A 92 2.19 -8.41 0.60
CA LEU A 92 1.04 -8.57 1.49
C LEU A 92 -0.31 -8.53 0.76
N THR A 93 -0.34 -8.29 -0.55
CA THR A 93 -1.58 -8.18 -1.33
C THR A 93 -1.60 -9.17 -2.49
N ASP A 94 -2.79 -9.63 -2.87
CA ASP A 94 -2.97 -10.62 -3.94
C ASP A 94 -3.13 -9.94 -5.30
N THR A 95 -3.80 -8.78 -5.36
CA THR A 95 -3.97 -8.02 -6.60
C THR A 95 -3.81 -6.54 -6.36
N VAL A 96 -3.25 -5.84 -7.36
CA VAL A 96 -3.03 -4.40 -7.34
C VAL A 96 -3.46 -3.80 -8.68
N SER A 97 -4.26 -2.74 -8.61
CA SER A 97 -4.47 -1.79 -9.70
C SER A 97 -4.01 -0.41 -9.27
N VAL A 98 -3.29 0.29 -10.15
CA VAL A 98 -2.85 1.67 -9.94
C VAL A 98 -3.31 2.47 -11.14
N ASP A 99 -4.08 3.52 -10.87
CA ASP A 99 -4.52 4.51 -11.84
C ASP A 99 -3.93 5.87 -11.47
N HIS A 100 -3.43 6.59 -12.46
CA HIS A 100 -2.65 7.80 -12.28
C HIS A 100 -3.13 8.88 -13.26
N ASP A 101 -3.72 9.93 -12.71
CA ASP A 101 -4.04 11.16 -13.42
C ASP A 101 -2.90 12.16 -13.21
N GLU A 102 -1.95 12.17 -14.15
CA GLU A 102 -0.80 13.08 -14.14
C GLU A 102 -1.22 14.55 -14.22
N GLN A 103 -2.31 14.86 -14.92
CA GLN A 103 -2.78 16.24 -15.11
C GLN A 103 -3.42 16.78 -13.84
N ALA A 104 -4.23 15.97 -13.15
CA ALA A 104 -4.85 16.34 -11.88
C ALA A 104 -3.91 16.17 -10.68
N GLY A 105 -2.76 15.52 -10.84
CA GLY A 105 -1.84 15.24 -9.75
C GLY A 105 -2.42 14.24 -8.75
N LYS A 106 -3.18 13.24 -9.23
CA LYS A 106 -3.92 12.30 -8.38
C LYS A 106 -3.60 10.85 -8.71
N VAL A 107 -3.60 10.00 -7.69
CA VAL A 107 -3.41 8.56 -7.82
C VAL A 107 -4.54 7.83 -7.11
N ARG A 108 -5.04 6.78 -7.74
CA ARG A 108 -5.96 5.82 -7.16
C ARG A 108 -5.32 4.43 -7.16
N ILE A 109 -5.25 3.80 -6.00
CA ILE A 109 -4.75 2.43 -5.84
C ILE A 109 -5.87 1.55 -5.32
N VAL A 110 -6.09 0.42 -5.98
CA VAL A 110 -7.01 -0.61 -5.52
C VAL A 110 -6.19 -1.87 -5.24
N LEU A 111 -6.20 -2.30 -3.98
CA LEU A 111 -5.54 -3.51 -3.52
C LEU A 111 -6.60 -4.51 -3.07
N PHE A 112 -6.34 -5.79 -3.31
CA PHE A 112 -7.12 -6.86 -2.73
C PHE A 112 -6.22 -7.82 -1.97
N ARG A 113 -6.60 -8.17 -0.74
CA ARG A 113 -5.96 -9.21 0.06
C ARG A 113 -6.99 -10.28 0.39
N LYS A 114 -6.82 -11.47 -0.18
CA LYS A 114 -7.65 -12.64 0.09
C LYS A 114 -7.44 -13.14 1.52
N TRP A 115 -8.50 -13.70 2.11
CA TRP A 115 -8.36 -14.50 3.33
C TRP A 115 -7.36 -15.63 3.14
N ASN A 116 -6.82 -16.10 4.27
CA ASN A 116 -6.03 -17.32 4.30
C ASN A 116 -6.92 -18.55 4.42
#